data_AF-A0A2U8TKZ0-F1
#
_entry.id   AF-A0A2U8TKZ0-F1
#
_cell.length_a   1.000
_cell.length_b   1.000
_cell.length_c   1.000
_cell.angle_alpha   90.00
_cell.angle_beta   90.00
_cell.angle_gamma   90.00
#
_symmetry.space_group_name_H-M   'P 1'
#
loop_
_entity.id
_entity.type
_entity.pdbx_description
1 polymer ?
#
loop_
_entity_poly.entity_id
_entity_poly.type
_entity_poly.pdbx_seq_one_letter_code
_entity_poly.pdbx_strand_id
1 'polypeptide(L)'
;MSNPLIVQLDMAEFCEATDLSDVYVIEIVEHGILEPQGKQPKDWRFNDYELALAKRAAKLRRDLELEWEGVALALDLLEEVQQLRAENRMLKQRLGRLVVE
;
A
#
# COMPACT_ATOMS: atom_id res chain seq x y z
N MET A 1 12.90 -7.97 26.57
CA MET A 1 12.53 -8.21 25.17
C MET A 1 12.83 -6.94 24.41
N SER A 2 13.69 -6.99 23.39
CA SER A 2 14.08 -5.81 22.62
C SER A 2 12.93 -5.40 21.72
N ASN A 3 12.40 -4.19 21.90
CA ASN A 3 11.43 -3.62 20.98
C ASN A 3 12.11 -3.44 19.62
N PRO A 4 11.60 -4.00 18.51
CA PRO A 4 12.20 -3.75 17.20
C PRO A 4 12.17 -2.25 16.92
N LEU A 5 13.32 -1.68 16.56
CA LEU A 5 13.41 -0.29 16.14
C LEU A 5 12.74 -0.18 14.76
N ILE A 6 11.53 0.36 14.72
CA ILE A 6 10.85 0.70 13.47
C ILE A 6 11.35 2.08 13.05
N VAL A 7 11.96 2.17 11.87
CA VAL A 7 12.36 3.46 11.28
C VAL A 7 11.08 4.22 10.92
N GLN A 8 11.00 5.47 11.37
CA GLN A 8 9.88 6.36 11.12
C GLN A 8 10.41 7.60 10.40
N LEU A 9 9.85 7.91 9.25
CA LEU A 9 10.16 9.07 8.42
C LEU A 9 9.15 10.18 8.71
N ASP A 10 9.57 11.44 8.86
CA ASP A 10 8.63 12.56 8.70
C ASP A 10 8.27 12.81 7.23
N MET A 11 7.37 13.78 7.01
CA MET A 11 6.96 14.24 5.69
C MET A 11 8.14 14.55 4.77
N ALA A 12 9.18 15.23 5.24
CA ALA A 12 10.28 15.65 4.38
C ALA A 12 11.11 14.43 3.93
N GLU A 13 11.48 13.57 4.87
CA GLU A 13 12.20 12.32 4.60
C GLU A 13 11.38 11.38 3.71
N PHE A 14 10.06 11.34 3.90
CA PHE A 14 9.16 10.52 3.10
C PHE A 14 9.03 11.02 1.66
N CYS A 15 8.87 12.34 1.47
CA CYS A 15 8.85 12.97 0.14
C CYS A 15 10.14 12.68 -0.63
N GLU A 16 11.30 12.86 0.03
CA GLU A 16 12.60 12.54 -0.56
C GLU A 16 12.72 11.06 -0.96
N ALA A 17 12.28 10.15 -0.09
CA ALA A 17 12.38 8.72 -0.34
C ALA A 17 11.42 8.19 -1.41
N THR A 18 10.29 8.89 -1.66
CA THR A 18 9.24 8.50 -2.61
C THR A 18 9.28 9.25 -3.94
N ASP A 19 9.99 10.38 -4.01
CA ASP A 19 9.92 11.33 -5.12
C ASP A 19 8.49 11.86 -5.35
N LEU A 20 7.75 12.07 -4.25
CA LEU A 20 6.43 12.68 -4.23
C LEU A 20 6.50 14.03 -3.52
N SER A 21 5.74 15.02 -4.00
CA SER A 21 5.56 16.27 -3.28
C SER A 21 4.68 16.07 -2.04
N ASP A 22 4.81 16.98 -1.08
CA ASP A 22 3.95 17.06 0.10
C ASP A 22 2.46 17.12 -0.27
N VAL A 23 2.10 17.87 -1.33
CA VAL A 23 0.74 17.94 -1.87
C VAL A 23 0.23 16.55 -2.24
N TYR A 24 1.01 15.76 -2.98
CA TYR A 24 0.60 14.41 -3.35
C TYR A 24 0.56 13.48 -2.14
N VAL A 25 1.50 13.57 -1.21
CA VAL A 25 1.47 12.74 0.01
C VAL A 25 0.21 13.03 0.83
N ILE A 26 -0.19 14.30 0.95
CA ILE A 26 -1.43 14.70 1.62
C ILE A 26 -2.64 14.10 0.91
N GLU A 27 -2.74 14.24 -0.41
CA GLU A 27 -3.84 13.72 -1.21
C GLU A 27 -3.95 12.18 -1.10
N ILE A 28 -2.82 11.47 -1.15
CA ILE A 28 -2.76 10.02 -0.94
C ILE A 28 -3.30 9.62 0.45
N VAL A 29 -2.99 10.39 1.49
CA VAL A 29 -3.51 10.17 2.85
C VAL A 29 -5.02 10.49 2.93
N GLU A 30 -5.48 11.56 2.27
CA GLU A 30 -6.90 11.94 2.22
C GLU A 30 -7.76 10.87 1.53
N HIS A 31 -7.21 10.15 0.55
CA HIS A 31 -7.85 9.01 -0.09
C HIS A 31 -7.67 7.68 0.67
N GLY A 32 -7.03 7.70 1.85
CA GLY A 32 -6.86 6.52 2.69
C GLY A 32 -5.87 5.49 2.16
N ILE A 33 -5.09 5.82 1.12
CA ILE A 33 -4.04 4.92 0.62
C ILE A 33 -2.90 4.82 1.64
N LEU A 34 -2.63 5.89 2.39
CA LEU A 34 -1.67 5.92 3.49
C LEU A 34 -2.35 6.33 4.79
N GLU A 35 -1.95 5.73 5.90
CA GLU A 35 -2.46 6.01 7.24
C GLU A 35 -1.31 6.32 8.23
N PRO A 36 -0.62 7.47 8.07
CA PRO A 36 0.49 7.85 8.94
C PRO A 36 0.08 7.99 10.40
N GLN A 37 1.04 7.77 11.29
CA GLN A 37 0.88 8.16 12.70
C GLN A 37 0.89 9.68 12.82
N GLY A 38 -0.02 10.25 13.61
CA GLY A 38 -0.11 11.70 13.82
C GLY A 38 -1.40 12.29 13.24
N LYS A 39 -1.82 13.46 13.74
CA LYS A 39 -3.15 14.02 13.44
C LYS A 39 -3.18 15.00 12.26
N GLN A 40 -2.02 15.49 11.83
CA GLN A 40 -1.89 16.57 10.86
C GLN A 40 -0.55 16.43 10.12
N PRO A 41 -0.42 16.96 8.90
CA PRO A 41 0.75 16.73 8.04
C PRO A 41 2.11 16.97 8.71
N LYS A 42 2.23 18.00 9.55
CA LYS A 42 3.47 18.32 10.28
C LYS A 42 3.87 17.30 11.36
N ASP A 43 2.92 16.50 11.84
CA ASP A 43 3.14 15.50 12.89
C ASP A 43 3.18 14.08 12.30
N TRP A 44 2.99 13.93 10.99
CA TRP A 44 2.94 12.63 10.34
C TRP A 44 4.26 11.88 10.42
N ARG A 45 4.17 10.60 10.75
CA ARG A 45 5.28 9.64 10.75
C ARG A 45 4.88 8.41 9.97
N PHE A 46 5.78 8.01 9.06
CA PHE A 46 5.58 6.91 8.12
C PHE A 46 6.67 5.85 8.35
N ASN A 47 6.28 4.59 8.33
CA ASN A 47 7.17 3.44 8.37
C ASN A 47 7.52 2.94 6.96
N ASP A 48 8.23 1.81 6.92
CA ASP A 48 8.67 1.12 5.71
C ASP A 48 7.52 0.54 4.87
N TYR A 49 6.43 0.10 5.50
CA TYR A 49 5.22 -0.34 4.80
C TYR A 49 4.57 0.81 4.03
N GLU A 50 4.36 1.96 4.66
CA GLU A 50 3.80 3.15 4.02
C GLU A 50 4.70 3.64 2.88
N LEU A 51 6.03 3.60 3.06
CA LEU A 51 6.98 3.94 2.00
C LEU A 51 6.84 3.02 0.79
N ALA A 52 6.73 1.70 1.01
CA ALA A 52 6.53 0.74 -0.06
C ALA A 52 5.17 0.91 -0.74
N LEU A 53 4.12 1.20 0.02
CA LEU A 53 2.77 1.43 -0.50
C LEU A 53 2.69 2.69 -1.36
N ALA A 54 3.29 3.80 -0.92
CA ALA A 54 3.36 5.03 -1.70
C ALA A 54 4.06 4.84 -3.06
N LYS A 55 5.19 4.11 -3.08
CA LYS A 55 5.89 3.79 -4.32
C LYS A 55 5.04 2.94 -5.27
N ARG A 56 4.29 1.98 -4.74
CA ARG A 56 3.33 1.18 -5.54
C ARG A 56 2.19 2.04 -6.08
N ALA A 57 1.58 2.87 -5.24
CA ALA A 57 0.51 3.77 -5.63
C ALA A 57 0.96 4.75 -6.74
N ALA A 58 2.12 5.39 -6.56
CA ALA A 58 2.69 6.31 -7.54
C ALA A 58 3.02 5.62 -8.89
N LYS A 59 3.51 4.38 -8.83
CA LYS A 59 3.72 3.57 -10.04
C LYS A 59 2.40 3.23 -10.72
N LEU A 60 1.40 2.78 -9.97
CA LEU A 60 0.07 2.44 -10.50
C LEU A 60 -0.61 3.65 -11.14
N ARG A 61 -0.52 4.82 -10.50
CA ARG A 61 -1.03 6.09 -11.03
C ARG A 61 -0.47 6.39 -12.42
N ARG A 62 0.86 6.27 -12.57
CA ARG A 62 1.54 6.49 -13.85
C ARG A 62 1.22 5.43 -14.89
N ASP A 63 1.24 4.16 -14.49
CA ASP A 63 1.05 3.03 -15.40
C ASP A 63 -0.39 2.97 -15.95
N LEU A 64 -1.38 3.46 -15.19
CA LEU A 64 -2.81 3.44 -15.55
C LEU A 64 -3.40 4.83 -15.88
N GLU A 65 -2.60 5.89 -15.81
CA GLU A 65 -3.01 7.29 -16.02
C GLU A 65 -4.26 7.68 -15.20
N LEU A 66 -4.25 7.33 -13.92
CA LEU A 66 -5.37 7.57 -12.99
C LEU A 66 -5.14 8.81 -12.11
N GLU A 67 -6.23 9.34 -11.56
CA GLU A 67 -6.18 10.19 -10.37
C GLU A 67 -6.12 9.34 -9.09
N TRP A 68 -5.80 9.95 -7.94
CA TRP A 68 -5.55 9.22 -6.69
C TRP A 68 -6.77 8.47 -6.16
N GLU A 69 -7.99 8.97 -6.37
CA GLU A 69 -9.23 8.23 -6.08
C GLU A 69 -9.28 6.92 -6.86
N GLY A 70 -8.88 6.97 -8.13
CA GLY A 70 -8.82 5.79 -9.00
C GLY A 70 -7.73 4.83 -8.57
N VAL A 71 -6.59 5.34 -8.09
CA VAL A 71 -5.50 4.53 -7.55
C VAL A 71 -5.94 3.80 -6.27
N ALA A 72 -6.66 4.47 -5.36
CA ALA A 72 -7.17 3.86 -4.14
C ALA A 72 -8.09 2.67 -4.48
N LEU A 73 -9.08 2.88 -5.35
CA LEU A 73 -9.96 1.81 -5.81
C LEU A 73 -9.21 0.69 -6.53
N ALA A 74 -8.21 1.02 -7.36
CA ALA A 74 -7.42 0.02 -8.07
C ALA A 74 -6.58 -0.83 -7.13
N LEU A 75 -6.04 -0.25 -6.04
CA LEU A 75 -5.32 -0.99 -5.01
C LEU A 75 -6.24 -1.99 -4.29
N ASP A 76 -7.44 -1.55 -3.89
CA ASP A 76 -8.44 -2.42 -3.26
C ASP A 76 -8.82 -3.60 -4.16
N LEU A 77 -9.09 -3.32 -5.44
CA LEU A 77 -9.43 -4.36 -6.42
C LEU A 77 -8.25 -5.32 -6.67
N LEU A 78 -7.01 -4.82 -6.69
CA LEU A 78 -5.83 -5.67 -6.83
C LEU A 78 -5.67 -6.60 -5.62
N GLU A 79 -5.94 -6.12 -4.40
CA GLU A 79 -5.96 -6.94 -3.20
C GLU A 79 -7.04 -8.02 -3.28
N GLU A 80 -8.27 -7.65 -3.68
CA GLU A 80 -9.37 -8.61 -3.86
C GLU A 80 -9.01 -9.69 -4.91
N VAL A 81 -8.44 -9.30 -6.05
CA VAL A 81 -7.97 -10.24 -7.08
C VAL A 81 -6.86 -11.16 -6.55
N GLN A 82 -5.94 -10.64 -5.75
CA GLN A 82 -4.89 -11.45 -5.14
C GLN A 82 -5.48 -12.49 -4.17
N GLN A 83 -6.43 -12.08 -3.34
CA GLN A 83 -7.11 -12.95 -2.38
C GLN A 83 -7.90 -14.05 -3.10
N LEU A 84 -8.71 -13.70 -4.10
CA LEU A 84 -9.47 -14.65 -4.91
C LEU A 84 -8.55 -15.64 -5.63
N ARG A 85 -7.42 -15.19 -6.16
CA ARG A 85 -6.42 -16.07 -6.80
C ARG A 85 -5.77 -17.01 -5.78
N ALA A 86 -5.49 -16.55 -4.56
CA ALA A 86 -4.93 -17.38 -3.49
C ALA A 86 -5.93 -18.48 -3.06
N GLU A 87 -7.19 -18.11 -2.86
CA GLU A 87 -8.26 -19.04 -2.55
C GLU A 87 -8.44 -20.08 -3.67
N ASN A 88 -8.50 -19.63 -4.92
CA ASN A 88 -8.63 -20.54 -6.07
C ASN A 88 -7.47 -21.55 -6.14
N ARG A 89 -6.23 -21.11 -5.90
CA ARG A 89 -5.07 -22.00 -5.83
C ARG A 89 -5.21 -23.03 -4.70
N MET A 90 -5.64 -22.59 -3.52
CA MET A 90 -5.88 -23.49 -2.38
C MET A 90 -6.96 -24.53 -2.69
N LEU A 91 -8.09 -24.12 -3.28
CA LEU A 91 -9.18 -25.02 -3.65
C LEU A 91 -8.74 -26.05 -4.69
N LYS A 92 -8.00 -25.62 -5.73
CA LYS A 92 -7.42 -26.52 -6.73
C LYS A 92 -6.46 -27.55 -6.12
N GLN A 93 -5.62 -27.12 -5.17
CA GLN A 93 -4.73 -28.04 -4.45
C GLN A 93 -5.51 -29.06 -3.61
N ARG A 94 -6.58 -28.65 -2.94
CA ARG A 94 -7.44 -29.56 -2.15
C ARG A 94 -8.15 -30.58 -3.03
N LEU A 95 -8.76 -30.13 -4.14
CA LEU A 95 -9.40 -31.02 -5.12
C LEU A 95 -8.40 -32.02 -5.72
N GLY A 96 -7.20 -31.55 -6.05
CA GLY A 96 -6.13 -32.42 -6.58
C GLY A 96 -5.71 -33.52 -5.59
N ARG A 97 -5.75 -33.27 -4.27
CA ARG A 97 -5.49 -34.30 -3.26
C ARG A 97 -6.60 -35.35 -3.20
N LEU A 98 -7.86 -34.93 -3.32
CA LEU A 98 -9.02 -35.82 -3.24
C LEU A 98 -9.21 -36.72 -4.47
N VAL A 99 -8.72 -36.32 -5.65
CA VAL A 99 -8.85 -37.11 -6.89
C VAL A 99 -7.70 -38.12 -7.06
N VAL A 100 -6.62 -37.97 -6.28
CA VAL A 100 -5.47 -38.88 -6.27
C VAL A 100 -5.63 -39.99 -5.22
N GLU A 101 -6.59 -39.85 -4.30
CA GLU A 101 -7.11 -40.92 -3.42
C GLU A 101 -8.24 -41.70 -4.11
#